data_AF-Q2G0Y4-F1
#
_entry.id   AF-Q2G0Y4-F1
#
_cell.length_a   1.000
_cell.length_b   1.000
_cell.length_c   1.000
_cell.angle_alpha   90.00
_cell.angle_beta   90.00
_cell.angle_gamma   90.00
#
_symmetry.space_group_name_H-M   'P 1'
#
loop_
_entity.id
_entity.type
_entity.pdbx_description
1 polymer ?
#
loop_
_entity_poly.entity_id
_entity_poly.type
_entity_poly.pdbx_seq_one_letter_code
_entity_poly.pdbx_strand_id
1 'polypeptide(L)'
;MSKNINQANSKLNTSNKKLKQAYSKSDSKNMKVIYMPHWLEFYSIAIHSDVTSNKKRYYKSYSRGTVVYVKLGSNIGSEFSGNHFCVILDNKDNKGKETVTIVPLSSKGNKNYLKLNESVLNLTATDLKKQIIDISSKVQALAQKYREIDIKLSTEDKKLLSNLNQKANELYRVIGVYSKHKGKDTYVNISAITTISKRRISKINDSDPTGTIIISEDDMNEIEKQLKIKFFSN
;
A
#
# COMPACT_ATOMS: atom_id res chain seq x y z
N MET A 1 22.42 -28.87 -10.03
CA MET A 1 22.76 -29.10 -8.61
C MET A 1 21.60 -29.83 -7.94
N SER A 2 21.84 -30.95 -7.27
CA SER A 2 20.82 -31.57 -6.42
C SER A 2 20.54 -30.66 -5.21
N LYS A 3 19.29 -30.65 -4.72
CA LYS A 3 18.92 -29.92 -3.51
C LYS A 3 19.63 -30.55 -2.31
N ASN A 4 20.65 -29.87 -1.76
CA ASN A 4 21.23 -30.23 -0.48
C ASN A 4 20.45 -29.54 0.65
N ILE A 5 19.48 -30.25 1.23
CA ILE A 5 18.58 -29.75 2.26
C ILE A 5 19.36 -29.33 3.52
N ASN A 6 20.34 -30.12 3.95
CA ASN A 6 21.12 -29.84 5.16
C ASN A 6 21.92 -28.54 5.04
N GLN A 7 22.58 -28.34 3.90
CA GLN A 7 23.32 -27.11 3.64
C GLN A 7 22.38 -25.89 3.57
N ALA A 8 21.20 -26.04 2.95
CA ALA A 8 20.20 -24.98 2.88
C ALA A 8 19.69 -24.59 4.28
N ASN A 9 19.35 -25.58 5.11
CA ASN A 9 18.89 -25.35 6.49
C ASN A 9 19.94 -24.65 7.35
N SER A 10 21.22 -25.04 7.22
CA SER A 10 22.32 -24.37 7.93
C SER A 10 22.44 -22.89 7.53
N LYS A 11 22.33 -22.57 6.23
CA LYS A 11 22.32 -21.18 5.75
C LYS A 11 21.11 -20.41 6.27
N LEU A 12 19.91 -20.99 6.22
CA LEU A 12 18.68 -20.35 6.74
C LEU A 12 18.79 -20.04 8.24
N ASN A 13 19.26 -20.99 9.04
CA ASN A 13 19.46 -20.81 10.49
C ASN A 13 20.49 -19.71 10.78
N THR A 14 21.61 -19.70 10.06
CA THR A 14 22.65 -18.68 10.20
C THR A 14 22.11 -17.29 9.86
N SER A 15 21.38 -17.16 8.76
CA SER A 15 20.74 -15.90 8.37
C SER A 15 19.73 -15.42 9.42
N ASN A 16 18.86 -16.31 9.91
CA ASN A 16 17.89 -15.96 10.94
C ASN A 16 18.57 -15.49 12.24
N LYS A 17 19.67 -16.13 12.65
CA LYS A 17 20.48 -15.69 13.80
C LYS A 17 21.03 -14.27 13.60
N LYS A 18 21.58 -13.96 12.43
CA LYS A 18 22.11 -12.63 12.11
C LYS A 18 21.00 -11.57 12.05
N LEU A 19 19.84 -11.90 11.50
CA LEU A 19 18.68 -10.99 11.44
C LEU A 19 18.17 -10.67 12.86
N LYS A 20 18.06 -11.67 13.74
CA LYS A 20 17.72 -11.44 15.16
C LYS A 20 18.73 -10.52 15.85
N GLN A 21 20.03 -10.76 15.65
CA GLN A 21 21.08 -9.89 16.19
C GLN A 21 21.00 -8.45 15.65
N ALA A 22 20.73 -8.28 14.35
CA ALA A 22 20.56 -6.97 13.75
C ALA A 22 19.37 -6.21 14.35
N TYR A 23 18.26 -6.92 14.59
CA TYR A 23 17.08 -6.35 15.26
C TYR A 23 17.41 -5.90 16.69
N SER A 24 17.99 -6.79 17.50
CA SER A 24 18.32 -6.50 18.91
C SER A 24 19.34 -5.37 19.09
N LYS A 25 20.24 -5.18 18.12
CA LYS A 25 21.28 -4.12 18.18
C LYS A 25 20.85 -2.79 17.56
N SER A 26 19.69 -2.73 16.91
CA SER A 26 19.28 -1.52 16.19
C SER A 26 18.68 -0.47 17.11
N ASP A 27 18.93 0.80 16.78
CA ASP A 27 18.21 1.92 17.37
C ASP A 27 16.73 1.90 16.93
N SER A 28 15.83 2.30 17.84
CA SER A 28 14.39 2.30 17.60
C SER A 28 13.94 3.26 16.48
N LYS A 29 14.78 4.23 16.09
CA LYS A 29 14.55 5.13 14.95
C LYS A 29 14.93 4.49 13.61
N ASN A 30 15.64 3.35 13.60
CA ASN A 30 15.96 2.63 12.37
C ASN A 30 14.75 1.82 11.89
N MET A 31 13.78 2.52 11.30
CA MET A 31 12.52 1.92 10.86
C MET A 31 12.70 0.73 9.90
N LYS A 32 13.77 0.71 9.08
CA LYS A 32 14.05 -0.43 8.20
C LYS A 32 14.24 -1.71 9.00
N VAL A 33 15.00 -1.65 10.08
CA VAL A 33 15.26 -2.81 10.94
C VAL A 33 14.05 -3.11 11.83
N ILE A 34 13.38 -2.07 12.35
CA ILE A 34 12.19 -2.26 13.19
C ILE A 34 11.04 -2.95 12.42
N TYR A 35 10.83 -2.63 11.14
CA TYR A 35 9.80 -3.29 10.32
C TYR A 35 10.25 -4.62 9.70
N MET A 36 11.53 -4.99 9.82
CA MET A 36 12.09 -6.18 9.20
C MET A 36 11.37 -7.49 9.60
N PRO A 37 10.99 -7.73 10.88
CA PRO A 37 10.26 -8.95 11.24
C PRO A 37 8.96 -9.12 10.45
N HIS A 38 8.15 -8.06 10.34
CA HIS A 38 6.90 -8.08 9.57
C HIS A 38 7.14 -8.32 8.07
N TRP A 39 8.20 -7.73 7.52
CA TRP A 39 8.59 -7.96 6.13
C TRP A 39 8.99 -9.42 5.88
N LEU A 40 9.82 -9.99 6.74
CA LEU A 40 10.30 -11.38 6.62
C LEU A 40 9.19 -12.40 6.84
N GLU A 41 8.25 -12.12 7.75
CA GLU A 41 7.04 -12.91 7.92
C GLU A 41 6.20 -12.92 6.65
N PHE A 42 5.86 -11.73 6.12
CA PHE A 42 5.13 -11.62 4.85
C PHE A 42 5.86 -12.34 3.71
N TYR A 43 7.16 -12.12 3.55
CA TYR A 43 7.96 -12.70 2.49
C TYR A 43 8.04 -14.23 2.59
N SER A 44 8.23 -14.77 3.79
CA SER A 44 8.32 -16.22 4.01
C SER A 44 6.99 -16.92 3.78
N ILE A 45 5.88 -16.35 4.27
CA ILE A 45 4.52 -16.84 3.96
C ILE A 45 4.26 -16.78 2.46
N ALA A 46 4.72 -15.72 1.79
CA ALA A 46 4.52 -15.56 0.37
C ALA A 46 5.20 -16.68 -0.43
N ILE A 47 6.49 -16.92 -0.19
CA ILE A 47 7.24 -18.00 -0.84
C ILE A 47 6.69 -19.37 -0.46
N HIS A 48 6.35 -19.59 0.81
CA HIS A 48 5.76 -20.86 1.25
C HIS A 48 4.49 -21.17 0.46
N SER A 49 3.62 -20.17 0.26
CA SER A 49 2.41 -20.34 -0.55
C SER A 49 2.67 -20.54 -2.04
N ASP A 50 3.84 -20.15 -2.56
CA ASP A 50 4.18 -20.37 -3.97
C ASP A 50 4.53 -21.84 -4.24
N VAL A 51 4.99 -22.57 -3.23
CA VAL A 51 5.35 -23.99 -3.34
C VAL A 51 4.30 -24.95 -2.79
N THR A 52 3.35 -24.46 -1.98
CA THR A 52 2.31 -25.28 -1.34
C THR A 52 0.92 -25.12 -1.97
N SER A 53 0.68 -24.06 -2.75
CA SER A 53 -0.60 -23.83 -3.42
C SER A 53 -0.50 -24.04 -4.92
N ASN A 54 -1.31 -24.94 -5.46
CA ASN A 54 -1.46 -25.15 -6.91
C ASN A 54 -2.51 -24.23 -7.55
N LYS A 55 -3.14 -23.34 -6.78
CA LYS A 55 -4.21 -22.46 -7.30
C LYS A 55 -3.63 -21.38 -8.19
N LYS A 56 -4.15 -21.27 -9.41
CA LYS A 56 -3.90 -20.13 -10.30
C LYS A 56 -4.38 -18.84 -9.63
N ARG A 57 -3.52 -17.83 -9.56
CA ARG A 57 -3.83 -16.53 -8.97
C ARG A 57 -4.29 -15.57 -10.06
N TYR A 58 -5.32 -14.79 -9.74
CA TYR A 58 -5.74 -13.64 -10.52
C TYR A 58 -5.61 -12.41 -9.65
N TYR A 59 -5.14 -11.33 -10.27
CA TYR A 59 -4.86 -10.08 -9.59
C TYR A 59 -5.76 -8.97 -10.12
N LYS A 60 -5.89 -7.89 -9.34
CA LYS A 60 -6.43 -6.64 -9.86
C LYS A 60 -5.53 -6.15 -11.01
N SER A 61 -6.16 -5.63 -12.06
CA SER A 61 -5.48 -4.89 -13.11
C SER A 61 -5.42 -3.42 -12.73
N TYR A 62 -4.28 -2.78 -12.95
CA TYR A 62 -4.08 -1.37 -12.65
C TYR A 62 -3.84 -0.58 -13.94
N SER A 63 -4.41 0.61 -14.03
CA SER A 63 -4.10 1.56 -15.09
C SER A 63 -2.80 2.30 -14.75
N ARG A 64 -2.06 2.76 -15.76
CA ARG A 64 -0.95 3.72 -15.58
C ARG A 64 -1.40 4.92 -14.75
N GLY A 65 -0.55 5.40 -13.86
CA GLY A 65 -0.84 6.52 -12.96
C GLY A 65 -1.60 6.14 -11.69
N THR A 66 -2.08 4.91 -11.56
CA THR A 66 -2.80 4.48 -10.34
C THR A 66 -1.89 4.53 -9.12
N VAL A 67 -2.35 5.16 -8.04
CA VAL A 67 -1.68 5.19 -6.74
C VAL A 67 -2.00 3.91 -5.96
N VAL A 68 -0.98 3.17 -5.54
CA VAL A 68 -1.09 1.92 -4.78
C VAL A 68 -0.27 1.98 -3.50
N TYR A 69 -0.69 1.28 -2.43
CA TYR A 69 0.12 1.15 -1.21
C TYR A 69 0.91 -0.16 -1.24
N VAL A 70 2.24 -0.06 -1.16
CA VAL A 70 3.16 -1.16 -1.47
C VAL A 70 4.10 -1.45 -0.31
N LYS A 71 4.30 -2.75 -0.02
CA LYS A 71 5.35 -3.26 0.85
C LYS A 71 6.67 -3.37 0.08
N LEU A 72 7.55 -2.35 0.20
CA LEU A 72 8.85 -2.34 -0.47
C LEU A 72 9.94 -3.08 0.32
N GLY A 73 9.66 -3.42 1.58
CA GLY A 73 10.47 -4.31 2.41
C GLY A 73 11.60 -3.61 3.17
N SER A 74 12.39 -4.40 3.88
CA SER A 74 13.58 -3.92 4.62
C SER A 74 14.83 -4.18 3.79
N ASN A 75 15.19 -3.20 2.96
CA ASN A 75 16.25 -3.36 1.97
C ASN A 75 17.62 -2.90 2.50
N ILE A 76 18.67 -3.38 1.84
CA ILE A 76 20.06 -3.15 2.25
C ILE A 76 20.50 -1.70 1.97
N GLY A 77 21.39 -1.18 2.81
CA GLY A 77 21.98 0.15 2.63
C GLY A 77 20.95 1.26 2.42
N SER A 78 21.11 2.02 1.35
CA SER A 78 20.27 3.17 1.00
C SER A 78 19.10 2.83 0.07
N GLU A 79 18.88 1.54 -0.25
CA GLU A 79 17.74 1.14 -1.08
C GLU A 79 16.41 1.59 -0.45
N PHE A 80 15.47 2.03 -1.29
CA PHE A 80 14.19 2.51 -0.79
C PHE A 80 13.45 1.36 -0.08
N SER A 81 12.93 1.61 1.12
CA SER A 81 12.45 0.57 2.05
C SER A 81 11.20 1.03 2.78
N GLY A 82 10.46 0.08 3.37
CA GLY A 82 9.24 0.32 4.14
C GLY A 82 7.98 0.20 3.30
N ASN A 83 6.84 0.57 3.88
CA ASN A 83 5.56 0.58 3.18
C ASN A 83 5.27 2.00 2.68
N HIS A 84 5.06 2.14 1.38
CA HIS A 84 4.93 3.44 0.73
C HIS A 84 3.79 3.45 -0.29
N PHE A 85 3.20 4.63 -0.49
CA PHE A 85 2.44 4.87 -1.70
C PHE A 85 3.39 4.84 -2.90
N CYS A 86 2.92 4.30 -4.02
CA CYS A 86 3.65 4.24 -5.28
C CYS A 86 2.70 4.50 -6.43
N VAL A 87 3.24 4.88 -7.59
CA VAL A 87 2.49 5.06 -8.82
C VAL A 87 2.79 3.90 -9.77
N ILE A 88 1.76 3.32 -10.38
CA ILE A 88 1.87 2.29 -11.41
C ILE A 88 2.37 2.91 -12.71
N LEU A 89 3.43 2.34 -13.30
CA LEU A 89 4.00 2.80 -14.56
C LEU A 89 3.59 1.95 -15.77
N ASP A 90 3.10 0.74 -15.55
CA ASP A 90 2.73 -0.18 -16.63
C ASP A 90 1.55 0.35 -17.46
N ASN A 91 1.72 0.41 -18.79
CA ASN A 91 0.66 0.80 -19.74
C ASN A 91 -0.40 -0.30 -19.97
N LYS A 92 0.02 -1.57 -19.96
CA LYS A 92 -0.83 -2.72 -20.30
C LYS A 92 -0.73 -3.79 -19.22
N ASP A 93 -1.44 -3.57 -18.12
CA ASP A 93 -1.62 -4.59 -17.08
C ASP A 93 -2.81 -5.51 -17.39
N ASN A 94 -2.84 -6.70 -16.78
CA ASN A 94 -3.98 -7.61 -16.86
C ASN A 94 -4.11 -8.50 -15.61
N LYS A 95 -5.27 -9.18 -15.48
CA LYS A 95 -5.58 -10.00 -14.30
C LYS A 95 -4.69 -11.23 -14.12
N GLY A 96 -4.07 -11.74 -15.19
CA GLY A 96 -3.16 -12.89 -15.13
C GLY A 96 -1.70 -12.49 -14.85
N LYS A 97 -1.36 -11.20 -15.01
CA LYS A 97 -0.01 -10.70 -14.76
C LYS A 97 0.24 -10.54 -13.27
N GLU A 98 1.29 -11.20 -12.78
CA GLU A 98 1.64 -11.20 -11.35
C GLU A 98 2.48 -10.00 -10.92
N THR A 99 3.04 -9.24 -11.86
CA THR A 99 3.98 -8.15 -11.59
C THR A 99 3.52 -6.83 -12.20
N VAL A 100 3.96 -5.73 -11.59
CA VAL A 100 3.81 -4.35 -12.10
C VAL A 100 5.06 -3.55 -11.81
N THR A 101 5.39 -2.60 -12.68
CA THR A 101 6.44 -1.61 -12.44
C THR A 101 5.85 -0.41 -11.72
N ILE A 102 6.54 0.04 -10.66
CA ILE A 102 6.11 1.18 -9.86
C ILE A 102 7.23 2.20 -9.70
N VAL A 103 6.85 3.42 -9.34
CA VAL A 103 7.75 4.43 -8.78
C VAL A 103 7.30 4.84 -7.37
N PRO A 104 8.16 4.78 -6.34
CA PRO A 104 7.77 5.10 -4.97
C PRO A 104 7.53 6.60 -4.73
N LEU A 105 6.58 6.89 -3.83
CA LEU A 105 6.30 8.24 -3.33
C LEU A 105 6.90 8.48 -1.95
N SER A 106 7.23 9.74 -1.68
CA SER A 106 7.81 10.25 -0.45
C SER A 106 7.08 11.52 0.00
N SER A 107 6.91 11.68 1.31
CA SER A 107 6.44 12.95 1.90
C SER A 107 7.58 13.92 2.25
N LYS A 108 8.83 13.48 2.04
CA LYS A 108 10.03 14.29 2.24
C LYS A 108 10.63 14.61 0.88
N GLY A 109 10.81 15.90 0.63
CA GLY A 109 11.50 16.39 -0.56
C GLY A 109 12.99 16.06 -0.52
N ASN A 110 13.56 15.96 -1.70
CA ASN A 110 15.00 15.83 -1.96
C ASN A 110 15.26 16.49 -3.32
N LYS A 111 16.45 17.07 -3.52
CA LYS A 111 16.88 17.63 -4.81
C LYS A 111 16.71 16.67 -6.00
N ASN A 112 16.75 15.36 -5.75
CA ASN A 112 16.64 14.34 -6.79
C ASN A 112 15.21 13.77 -6.94
N TYR A 113 14.23 14.29 -6.19
CA TYR A 113 12.85 13.82 -6.26
C TYR A 113 11.99 14.84 -7.01
N LEU A 114 11.08 14.34 -7.84
CA LEU A 114 10.12 15.16 -8.54
C LEU A 114 8.95 15.49 -7.61
N LYS A 115 8.64 16.77 -7.38
CA LYS A 115 7.44 17.17 -6.63
C LYS A 115 6.20 16.98 -7.53
N LEU A 116 5.15 16.36 -6.99
CA LEU A 116 3.83 16.28 -7.65
C LEU A 116 3.03 17.56 -7.43
N ASN A 117 2.15 17.86 -8.38
CA ASN A 117 1.20 18.97 -8.29
C ASN A 117 0.20 18.76 -7.14
N GLU A 118 -0.26 17.51 -6.96
CA GLU A 118 -1.16 17.14 -5.87
C GLU A 118 -0.48 16.22 -4.84
N SER A 119 -0.76 16.47 -3.56
CA SER A 119 -0.33 15.56 -2.49
C SER A 119 -1.16 14.28 -2.50
N VAL A 120 -0.60 13.17 -1.98
CA VAL A 120 -1.33 11.90 -1.83
C VAL A 120 -2.59 12.04 -0.96
N LEU A 121 -2.59 12.98 0.00
CA LEU A 121 -3.76 13.27 0.80
C LEU A 121 -4.85 13.96 -0.05
N ASN A 122 -4.48 14.93 -0.88
CA ASN A 122 -5.44 15.63 -1.75
C ASN A 122 -6.05 14.67 -2.78
N LEU A 123 -5.22 13.85 -3.41
CA LEU A 123 -5.63 12.83 -4.37
C LEU A 123 -6.67 11.86 -3.80
N THR A 124 -6.64 11.60 -2.50
CA THR A 124 -7.54 10.66 -1.82
C THR A 124 -8.70 11.33 -1.07
N ALA A 125 -8.61 12.63 -0.80
CA ALA A 125 -9.57 13.35 0.03
C ALA A 125 -11.00 13.30 -0.52
N THR A 126 -11.16 13.38 -1.85
CA THR A 126 -12.48 13.33 -2.49
C THR A 126 -13.18 11.99 -2.25
N ASP A 127 -12.46 10.88 -2.41
CA ASP A 127 -13.01 9.54 -2.19
C ASP A 127 -13.34 9.32 -0.71
N LEU A 128 -12.42 9.68 0.19
CA LEU A 128 -12.64 9.58 1.63
C LEU A 128 -13.85 10.43 2.07
N LYS A 129 -13.99 11.65 1.57
CA LYS A 129 -15.15 12.52 1.85
C LYS A 129 -16.44 11.88 1.35
N LYS A 130 -16.44 11.30 0.15
CA LYS A 130 -17.61 10.60 -0.40
C LYS A 130 -18.03 9.42 0.49
N GLN A 131 -17.07 8.62 0.97
CA GLN A 131 -17.34 7.52 1.90
C GLN A 131 -17.92 8.02 3.23
N ILE A 132 -17.41 9.10 3.80
CA ILE A 132 -17.95 9.71 5.03
C ILE A 132 -19.42 10.13 4.82
N ILE A 133 -19.70 10.83 3.72
CA ILE A 133 -21.05 11.32 3.41
C ILE A 133 -22.03 10.16 3.22
N ASP A 134 -21.63 9.09 2.52
CA ASP A 134 -22.46 7.90 2.31
C ASP A 134 -22.81 7.18 3.63
N ILE A 135 -21.84 7.03 4.53
CA ILE A 135 -22.10 6.44 5.86
C ILE A 135 -23.04 7.36 6.66
N SER A 136 -22.73 8.66 6.70
CA SER A 136 -23.51 9.64 7.46
C SER A 136 -24.96 9.70 6.99
N SER A 137 -25.22 9.67 5.68
CA SER A 137 -26.56 9.72 5.13
C SER A 137 -27.37 8.46 5.49
N LYS A 138 -26.74 7.27 5.44
CA LYS A 138 -27.38 6.01 5.83
C LYS A 138 -27.68 5.95 7.33
N VAL A 139 -26.77 6.42 8.17
CA VAL A 139 -27.01 6.52 9.62
C VAL A 139 -28.14 7.50 9.92
N GLN A 140 -28.17 8.66 9.24
CA GLN A 140 -29.23 9.64 9.40
C GLN A 140 -30.60 9.10 8.96
N ALA A 141 -30.65 8.36 7.85
CA ALA A 141 -31.88 7.73 7.39
C ALA A 141 -32.42 6.70 8.40
N LEU A 142 -31.53 5.88 8.99
CA LEU A 142 -31.91 4.98 10.07
C LEU A 142 -32.39 5.74 11.31
N ALA A 143 -31.67 6.77 11.73
CA ALA A 143 -32.06 7.58 12.89
C ALA A 143 -33.44 8.24 12.68
N GLN A 144 -33.72 8.72 11.47
CA GLN A 144 -35.02 9.31 11.13
C GLN A 144 -36.15 8.27 11.16
N LYS A 145 -35.90 7.06 10.63
CA LYS A 145 -36.89 5.96 10.61
C LYS A 145 -37.37 5.57 12.00
N TYR A 146 -36.53 5.70 13.03
CA TYR A 146 -36.84 5.31 14.41
C TYR A 146 -37.04 6.50 15.35
N ARG A 147 -37.17 7.73 14.84
CA ARG A 147 -37.23 8.95 15.67
C ARG A 147 -38.53 9.08 16.50
N GLU A 148 -39.63 8.54 15.99
CA GLU A 148 -40.99 8.79 16.52
C GLU A 148 -41.74 7.53 16.94
N ILE A 149 -41.07 6.37 16.92
CA ILE A 149 -41.72 5.11 17.26
C ILE A 149 -40.85 4.34 18.26
N ASP A 150 -41.45 3.93 19.38
CA ASP A 150 -40.87 3.00 20.35
C ASP A 150 -40.86 1.56 19.78
N ILE A 151 -40.40 1.43 18.53
CA ILE A 151 -40.20 0.18 17.81
C ILE A 151 -38.74 -0.20 17.96
N LYS A 152 -38.49 -1.41 18.47
CA LYS A 152 -37.16 -2.01 18.46
C LYS A 152 -36.66 -2.11 17.02
N LEU A 153 -35.38 -1.77 16.78
CA LEU A 153 -34.77 -1.95 15.45
C LEU A 153 -35.05 -3.36 14.91
N SER A 154 -35.48 -3.43 13.64
CA SER A 154 -35.62 -4.69 12.93
C SER A 154 -34.29 -5.43 12.85
N THR A 155 -34.34 -6.74 12.61
CA THR A 155 -33.13 -7.56 12.46
C THR A 155 -32.28 -7.06 11.29
N GLU A 156 -32.89 -6.68 10.18
CA GLU A 156 -32.22 -6.11 9.01
C GLU A 156 -31.53 -4.78 9.35
N ASP A 157 -32.21 -3.87 10.04
CA ASP A 157 -31.66 -2.56 10.38
C ASP A 157 -30.56 -2.66 11.44
N LYS A 158 -30.65 -3.63 12.37
CA LYS A 158 -29.53 -3.95 13.28
C LYS A 158 -28.30 -4.41 12.52
N LYS A 159 -28.47 -5.30 11.54
CA LYS A 159 -27.37 -5.77 10.69
C LYS A 159 -26.78 -4.62 9.87
N LEU A 160 -27.63 -3.76 9.29
CA LEU A 160 -27.19 -2.58 8.56
C LEU A 160 -26.39 -1.63 9.46
N LEU A 161 -26.89 -1.30 10.65
CA LEU A 161 -26.20 -0.46 11.63
C LEU A 161 -24.85 -1.06 12.04
N SER A 162 -24.79 -2.37 12.28
CA SER A 162 -23.54 -3.08 12.54
C SER A 162 -22.54 -2.93 11.39
N ASN A 163 -22.99 -3.10 10.14
CA ASN A 163 -22.14 -2.95 8.96
C ASN A 163 -21.65 -1.50 8.80
N LEU A 164 -22.51 -0.51 9.05
CA LEU A 164 -22.15 0.92 9.00
C LEU A 164 -21.11 1.26 10.08
N ASN A 165 -21.27 0.74 11.30
CA ASN A 165 -20.30 0.91 12.37
C ASN A 165 -18.94 0.27 12.03
N GLN A 166 -18.95 -0.93 11.44
CA GLN A 166 -17.71 -1.55 10.95
C GLN A 166 -17.04 -0.66 9.89
N LYS A 167 -17.81 -0.19 8.90
CA LYS A 167 -17.28 0.66 7.82
C LYS A 167 -16.75 1.99 8.36
N ALA A 168 -17.41 2.60 9.34
CA ALA A 168 -16.93 3.81 10.00
C ALA A 168 -15.59 3.59 10.73
N ASN A 169 -15.44 2.45 11.41
CA ASN A 169 -14.19 2.07 12.07
C ASN A 169 -13.04 1.83 11.07
N GLU A 170 -13.34 1.18 9.94
CA GLU A 170 -12.38 1.02 8.85
C GLU A 170 -11.93 2.38 8.29
N LEU A 171 -12.88 3.27 8.01
CA LEU A 171 -12.61 4.61 7.49
C LEU A 171 -11.81 5.46 8.48
N TYR A 172 -12.11 5.38 9.78
CA TYR A 172 -11.34 6.02 10.84
C TYR A 172 -9.85 5.60 10.82
N ARG A 173 -9.58 4.29 10.66
CA ARG A 173 -8.20 3.79 10.54
C ARG A 173 -7.49 4.32 9.30
N VAL A 174 -8.19 4.36 8.16
CA VAL A 174 -7.64 4.91 6.91
C VAL A 174 -7.30 6.39 7.10
N ILE A 175 -8.23 7.21 7.58
CA ILE A 175 -8.00 8.64 7.86
C ILE A 175 -6.82 8.83 8.82
N GLY A 176 -6.68 7.99 9.84
CA GLY A 176 -5.54 8.00 10.75
C GLY A 176 -4.17 7.79 10.06
N VAL A 177 -4.11 6.97 9.01
CA VAL A 177 -2.88 6.81 8.21
C VAL A 177 -2.65 8.02 7.30
N TYR A 178 -3.67 8.45 6.58
CA TYR A 178 -3.57 9.54 5.59
C TYR A 178 -3.33 10.91 6.24
N SER A 179 -3.86 11.16 7.43
CA SER A 179 -3.65 12.39 8.20
C SER A 179 -2.17 12.66 8.54
N LYS A 180 -1.31 11.63 8.54
CA LYS A 180 0.14 11.78 8.70
C LYS A 180 0.79 12.55 7.54
N HIS A 181 0.06 12.72 6.44
CA HIS A 181 0.44 13.49 5.25
C HIS A 181 -0.19 14.90 5.22
N LYS A 182 -0.95 15.29 6.24
CA LYS A 182 -1.52 16.64 6.34
C LYS A 182 -0.42 17.70 6.29
N GLY A 183 -0.59 18.69 5.42
CA GLY A 183 0.36 19.79 5.23
C GLY A 183 1.69 19.37 4.58
N LYS A 184 1.77 18.18 3.97
CA LYS A 184 2.98 17.71 3.29
C LYS A 184 2.75 17.61 1.79
N ASP A 185 3.76 18.04 1.04
CA ASP A 185 3.88 17.75 -0.37
C ASP A 185 4.15 16.26 -0.61
N THR A 186 3.92 15.80 -1.83
CA THR A 186 4.27 14.45 -2.28
C THR A 186 5.31 14.53 -3.38
N TYR A 187 6.32 13.68 -3.27
CA TYR A 187 7.46 13.63 -4.17
C TYR A 187 7.64 12.22 -4.71
N VAL A 188 8.12 12.10 -5.95
CA VAL A 188 8.40 10.85 -6.63
C VAL A 188 9.89 10.57 -6.59
N ASN A 189 10.27 9.39 -6.09
CA ASN A 189 11.65 8.95 -6.14
C ASN A 189 11.93 8.24 -7.48
N ILE A 190 12.27 9.02 -8.50
CA ILE A 190 12.56 8.56 -9.87
C ILE A 190 13.65 7.48 -9.89
N SER A 191 14.65 7.58 -9.00
CA SER A 191 15.77 6.62 -8.96
C SER A 191 15.40 5.26 -8.35
N ALA A 192 14.24 5.14 -7.70
CA ALA A 192 13.79 3.92 -7.03
C ALA A 192 12.69 3.18 -7.80
N ILE A 193 12.58 3.41 -9.11
CA ILE A 193 11.73 2.59 -9.98
C ILE A 193 12.03 1.10 -9.77
N THR A 194 11.00 0.29 -9.62
CA THR A 194 11.16 -1.15 -9.44
C THR A 194 9.94 -1.92 -9.90
N THR A 195 10.17 -3.14 -10.40
CA THR A 195 9.11 -4.12 -10.63
C THR A 195 8.86 -4.92 -9.36
N ILE A 196 7.59 -5.09 -9.01
CA ILE A 196 7.17 -5.84 -7.83
C ILE A 196 6.17 -6.92 -8.21
N SER A 197 6.06 -7.95 -7.38
CA SER A 197 4.85 -8.79 -7.38
C SER A 197 3.66 -7.98 -6.87
N LYS A 198 2.50 -8.11 -7.53
CA LYS A 198 1.22 -7.54 -7.09
C LYS A 198 0.80 -8.01 -5.69
N ARG A 199 1.35 -9.12 -5.19
CA ARG A 199 1.17 -9.58 -3.80
C ARG A 199 1.72 -8.59 -2.78
N ARG A 200 2.66 -7.72 -3.18
CA ARG A 200 3.21 -6.65 -2.32
C ARG A 200 2.30 -5.42 -2.26
N ILE A 201 1.32 -5.30 -3.16
CA ILE A 201 0.29 -4.26 -3.08
C ILE A 201 -0.68 -4.65 -1.98
N SER A 202 -0.93 -3.74 -1.07
CA SER A 202 -1.81 -3.93 0.09
C SER A 202 -2.80 -2.77 0.20
N LYS A 203 -3.82 -2.99 1.01
CA LYS A 203 -4.74 -1.94 1.48
C LYS A 203 -4.70 -1.92 2.99
N ILE A 204 -4.93 -0.75 3.58
CA ILE A 204 -5.15 -0.62 5.03
C ILE A 204 -6.39 -1.44 5.44
N ASN A 205 -7.47 -1.31 4.66
CA ASN A 205 -8.71 -2.07 4.72
C ASN A 205 -9.57 -1.75 3.48
N ASP A 206 -10.82 -2.19 3.44
CA ASP A 206 -11.72 -1.99 2.30
C ASP A 206 -12.18 -0.54 2.09
N SER A 207 -11.89 0.37 3.02
CA SER A 207 -12.13 1.81 2.90
C SER A 207 -10.94 2.57 2.33
N ASP A 208 -9.81 1.89 2.09
CA ASP A 208 -8.61 2.49 1.51
C ASP A 208 -8.80 2.74 -0.01
N PRO A 209 -8.69 4.00 -0.48
CA PRO A 209 -8.89 4.38 -1.87
C PRO A 209 -7.72 4.01 -2.79
N THR A 210 -6.61 3.47 -2.29
CA THR A 210 -5.53 3.01 -3.16
C THR A 210 -6.00 1.95 -4.15
N GLY A 211 -5.38 1.98 -5.33
CA GLY A 211 -5.74 1.14 -6.46
C GLY A 211 -6.97 1.63 -7.24
N THR A 212 -7.57 2.77 -6.89
CA THR A 212 -8.64 3.41 -7.69
C THR A 212 -8.32 4.86 -8.04
N ILE A 213 -7.49 5.53 -7.25
CA ILE A 213 -7.04 6.91 -7.52
C ILE A 213 -5.90 6.91 -8.53
N ILE A 214 -5.97 7.83 -9.49
CA ILE A 214 -4.98 8.04 -10.56
C ILE A 214 -4.47 9.48 -10.42
N ILE A 215 -3.15 9.68 -10.56
CA ILE A 215 -2.56 11.02 -10.56
C ILE A 215 -2.88 11.78 -11.87
N SER A 216 -2.63 13.09 -11.89
CA SER A 216 -2.86 13.89 -13.09
C SER A 216 -1.98 13.43 -14.28
N GLU A 217 -2.47 13.64 -15.51
CA GLU A 217 -1.68 13.29 -16.70
C GLU A 217 -0.40 14.15 -16.79
N ASP A 218 -0.47 15.41 -16.34
CA ASP A 218 0.70 16.30 -16.26
C ASP A 218 1.78 15.73 -15.34
N ASP A 219 1.40 15.27 -14.14
CA ASP A 219 2.33 14.61 -13.21
C ASP A 219 2.91 13.33 -13.83
N MET A 220 2.09 12.52 -14.50
CA MET A 220 2.57 11.31 -15.18
C MET A 220 3.56 11.62 -16.30
N ASN A 221 3.29 12.63 -17.12
CA ASN A 221 4.18 13.06 -18.20
C ASN A 221 5.52 13.57 -17.67
N GLU A 222 5.52 14.32 -16.57
CA GLU A 222 6.76 14.78 -15.95
C GLU A 222 7.54 13.61 -15.32
N ILE A 223 6.86 12.63 -14.70
CA ILE A 223 7.52 11.39 -14.24
C ILE A 223 8.22 10.69 -15.41
N GLU A 224 7.55 10.52 -16.55
CA GLU A 224 8.13 9.86 -17.73
C GLU A 224 9.33 10.62 -18.29
N LYS A 225 9.24 11.95 -18.36
CA LYS A 225 10.34 12.80 -18.79
C LYS A 225 11.54 12.64 -17.85
N GLN A 226 11.32 12.67 -16.54
CA GLN A 226 12.40 12.49 -15.56
C GLN A 226 13.00 11.09 -15.60
N LEU A 227 12.20 10.04 -15.86
CA LEU A 227 12.71 8.68 -16.08
C LEU A 227 13.59 8.60 -17.33
N LYS A 228 13.17 9.23 -18.43
CA LYS A 228 13.96 9.33 -19.66
C LYS A 228 15.30 10.00 -19.40
N ILE A 229 15.29 11.17 -18.76
CA ILE A 229 16.50 11.90 -18.37
C ILE A 229 17.40 11.04 -17.49
N LYS A 230 16.83 10.40 -16.46
CA LYS A 230 17.61 9.69 -15.44
C LYS A 230 18.31 8.43 -15.96
N PHE A 231 17.66 7.68 -16.84
CA PHE A 231 18.11 6.34 -17.24
C PHE A 231 18.61 6.25 -18.68
N PHE A 232 18.34 7.25 -19.52
CA PHE A 232 18.66 7.18 -20.95
C PHE A 232 19.38 8.41 -21.51
N SER A 233 19.42 9.54 -20.77
CA SER A 233 20.22 10.69 -21.18
C SER A 233 21.65 10.57 -20.64
N ASN A 234 22.63 10.83 -21.52
CA ASN A 234 24.05 10.88 -21.17
C ASN A 234 24.40 12.14 -20.39
#